data_AF-A0A2S7T2Z8-F1
#
_entry.id   AF-A0A2S7T2Z8-F1
#
_cell.length_a   1.000
_cell.length_b   1.000
_cell.length_c   1.000
_cell.angle_alpha   90.00
_cell.angle_beta   90.00
_cell.angle_gamma   90.00
#
_symmetry.space_group_name_H-M   'P 1'
#
loop_
_entity.id
_entity.type
_entity.pdbx_description
1 polymer ?
#
loop_
_entity_poly.entity_id
_entity_poly.type
_entity_poly.pdbx_seq_one_letter_code
_entity_poly.pdbx_strand_id
1 'polypeptide(L)'
;MLLMFAIITPMVIGMWKIFKKAGYSGWLCLVPFYNLIVFLKIVGKPRWWALCILSNLLASAYGIAVSKTDAIYYGSSFLLTILVWVFGIWACNMLSKSFGKEEAFTAGIVILPLIFIPILGFGSAKYLGPYGNQELFREYNAADKFDFENDVLA
;
A
#
# COMPACT_ATOMS: atom_id res chain seq x y z
N MET A 1 1.06 -15.45 21.52
CA MET A 1 1.95 -15.58 20.35
C MET A 1 1.28 -16.28 19.17
N LEU A 2 0.72 -17.50 19.34
CA LEU A 2 0.04 -18.25 18.25
C LEU A 2 -1.16 -17.52 17.62
N LEU A 3 -1.97 -16.82 18.43
CA LEU A 3 -3.12 -16.04 17.95
C LEU A 3 -2.69 -14.89 17.01
N MET A 4 -1.58 -14.21 17.31
CA MET A 4 -1.09 -13.10 16.49
C MET A 4 -0.63 -13.58 15.12
N PHE A 5 0.06 -14.73 15.08
CA PHE A 5 0.42 -15.35 13.81
C PHE A 5 -0.84 -15.68 13.00
N ALA A 6 -1.81 -16.38 13.59
CA ALA A 6 -3.05 -16.74 12.88
C ALA A 6 -3.80 -15.54 12.26
N ILE A 7 -3.72 -14.36 12.87
CA ILE A 7 -4.34 -13.11 12.37
C ILE A 7 -3.49 -12.47 11.25
N ILE A 8 -2.17 -12.46 11.40
CA ILE A 8 -1.27 -11.76 10.47
C ILE A 8 -1.03 -12.56 9.19
N THR A 9 -0.89 -13.89 9.27
CA THR A 9 -0.53 -14.72 8.10
C THR A 9 -1.53 -14.58 6.94
N PRO A 10 -2.86 -14.63 7.15
CA PRO A 10 -3.83 -14.45 6.08
C PRO A 10 -3.69 -13.10 5.38
N MET A 11 -3.43 -12.03 6.13
CA MET A 11 -3.24 -10.69 5.59
C MET A 11 -1.97 -10.59 4.74
N VAL A 12 -0.86 -11.15 5.23
CA VAL A 12 0.41 -11.19 4.50
C VAL A 12 0.28 -11.99 3.21
N ILE A 13 -0.35 -13.17 3.25
CA ILE A 13 -0.55 -14.00 2.05
C ILE A 13 -1.54 -13.32 1.09
N GLY A 14 -2.58 -12.66 1.61
CA GLY A 14 -3.50 -11.85 0.81
C GLY A 14 -2.75 -10.77 0.03
N MET A 15 -1.90 -10.00 0.71
CA MET A 15 -1.07 -8.97 0.08
C MET A 15 -0.07 -9.58 -0.93
N TRP A 16 0.56 -10.71 -0.59
CA TRP A 16 1.43 -11.44 -1.51
C TRP A 16 0.71 -11.81 -2.82
N LYS A 17 -0.53 -12.27 -2.72
CA LYS A 17 -1.36 -12.61 -3.89
C LYS A 17 -1.75 -11.38 -4.70
N ILE A 18 -2.04 -10.25 -4.07
CA ILE A 18 -2.31 -8.97 -4.75
C ILE A 18 -1.11 -8.56 -5.61
N PHE A 19 0.10 -8.63 -5.06
CA PHE A 19 1.33 -8.31 -5.79
C PHE A 19 1.53 -9.22 -7.00
N LYS A 20 1.31 -10.54 -6.84
CA LYS A 20 1.36 -11.48 -7.97
C LYS A 20 0.30 -11.18 -9.03
N LYS A 21 -0.91 -10.81 -8.64
CA LYS A 21 -1.98 -10.43 -9.58
C LYS A 21 -1.63 -9.18 -10.38
N ALA A 22 -0.83 -8.29 -9.81
CA ALA A 22 -0.34 -7.10 -10.49
C ALA A 22 0.95 -7.32 -11.31
N GLY A 23 1.44 -8.56 -11.40
CA GLY A 23 2.63 -8.90 -12.19
C GLY A 23 3.97 -8.76 -11.45
N TYR A 24 3.96 -8.58 -10.13
CA TYR A 24 5.17 -8.49 -9.32
C TYR A 24 5.44 -9.76 -8.52
N SER A 25 6.70 -9.96 -8.13
CA SER A 25 7.05 -10.95 -7.13
C SER A 25 6.33 -10.70 -5.81
N GLY A 26 5.62 -11.70 -5.30
CA GLY A 26 4.79 -11.50 -4.11
C GLY A 26 5.58 -11.32 -2.81
N TRP A 27 6.84 -11.75 -2.73
CA TRP A 27 7.70 -11.54 -1.56
C TRP A 27 8.05 -10.05 -1.34
N LEU A 28 7.92 -9.22 -2.38
CA LEU A 28 8.19 -7.79 -2.30
C LEU A 28 7.27 -7.07 -1.31
N CYS A 29 6.11 -7.64 -0.97
CA CYS A 29 5.22 -7.05 0.04
C CYS A 29 5.83 -7.06 1.45
N LEU A 30 6.82 -7.93 1.70
CA LEU A 30 7.50 -8.08 2.99
C LEU A 30 8.72 -7.17 3.14
N VAL A 31 9.32 -6.74 2.03
CA VAL A 31 10.52 -5.89 2.06
C VAL A 31 10.12 -4.47 2.47
N PRO A 32 10.59 -3.97 3.63
CA PRO A 32 10.26 -2.62 4.07
C PRO A 32 10.73 -1.59 3.04
N PHE A 33 9.98 -0.48 2.92
CA PHE A 33 10.17 0.61 1.96
C PHE A 33 9.96 0.23 0.49
N TYR A 34 10.53 -0.88 0.04
CA TYR A 34 10.33 -1.35 -1.32
C TYR A 34 8.89 -1.81 -1.57
N ASN A 35 8.26 -2.43 -0.58
CA ASN A 35 6.84 -2.76 -0.61
C ASN A 35 5.96 -1.53 -0.88
N LEU A 36 6.29 -0.37 -0.31
CA LEU A 36 5.57 0.89 -0.53
C LEU A 36 5.73 1.37 -1.96
N ILE A 37 6.95 1.33 -2.51
CA ILE A 37 7.20 1.75 -3.89
C ILE A 37 6.44 0.87 -4.89
N VAL A 38 6.50 -0.46 -4.71
CA VAL A 38 5.76 -1.40 -5.56
C VAL A 38 4.25 -1.21 -5.38
N PHE A 39 3.77 -1.06 -4.16
CA PHE A 39 2.35 -0.79 -3.89
C PHE A 39 1.86 0.49 -4.57
N LEU A 40 2.65 1.58 -4.50
CA LEU A 40 2.32 2.84 -5.18
C LEU A 40 2.23 2.66 -6.69
N LYS A 41 3.07 1.83 -7.29
CA LYS A 41 2.95 1.50 -8.71
C LYS A 41 1.68 0.70 -9.01
N ILE A 42 1.36 -0.29 -8.17
CA ILE A 42 0.11 -1.08 -8.29
C ILE A 42 -1.12 -0.15 -8.25
N VAL A 43 -1.08 0.92 -7.46
CA VAL A 43 -2.20 1.88 -7.40
C VAL A 43 -2.05 3.09 -8.37
N GLY A 44 -0.95 3.18 -9.12
CA GLY A 44 -0.66 4.27 -10.06
C GLY A 44 -0.42 5.62 -9.40
N LYS A 45 0.38 5.65 -8.33
CA LYS A 45 0.79 6.87 -7.66
C LYS A 45 2.30 7.13 -7.79
N PRO A 46 2.68 8.42 -7.84
CA PRO A 46 4.08 8.80 -7.95
C PRO A 46 4.85 8.47 -6.66
N ARG A 47 6.14 8.18 -6.80
CA ARG A 47 7.01 7.68 -5.71
C ARG A 47 7.09 8.63 -4.51
N TRP A 48 6.91 9.94 -4.71
CA TRP A 48 6.93 10.92 -3.62
C TRP A 48 5.85 10.68 -2.56
N TRP A 49 4.78 9.94 -2.89
CA TRP A 49 3.80 9.48 -1.91
C TRP A 49 4.40 8.62 -0.80
N ALA A 50 5.46 7.86 -1.11
CA ALA A 50 6.15 7.06 -0.11
C ALA A 50 6.74 7.98 0.96
N LEU A 51 7.23 9.17 0.59
CA LEU A 51 7.73 10.16 1.55
C LEU A 51 6.60 10.68 2.44
N CYS A 52 5.40 10.91 1.91
CA CYS A 52 4.24 11.28 2.74
C CYS A 52 3.92 10.20 3.77
N ILE A 53 3.90 8.92 3.37
CA ILE A 53 3.64 7.79 4.28
C ILE A 53 4.77 7.64 5.31
N LEU A 54 6.02 7.76 4.88
CA LEU A 54 7.21 7.62 5.73
C LEU A 54 7.46 8.83 6.63
N SER A 55 6.91 10.01 6.30
CA SER A 55 7.11 11.26 7.04
C SER A 55 6.71 11.13 8.51
N ASN A 56 5.69 10.35 8.83
CA ASN A 56 5.24 10.11 10.21
C ASN A 56 6.29 9.33 11.02
N LEU A 57 6.94 8.34 10.39
CA LEU A 57 8.02 7.58 11.02
C LEU A 57 9.25 8.47 11.26
N LEU A 58 9.58 9.34 10.31
CA LEU A 58 10.69 10.29 10.46
C LEU A 58 10.40 11.36 11.53
N ALA A 59 9.19 11.90 11.55
CA ALA A 59 8.77 12.88 12.56
C ALA A 59 8.84 12.29 13.96
N SER A 60 8.27 11.09 14.16
CA SER A 60 8.31 10.38 15.44
C SER A 60 9.73 10.05 15.90
N ALA A 61 10.59 9.55 15.00
CA ALA A 61 12.00 9.30 15.31
C ALA A 61 12.75 10.58 15.72
N TYR A 62 12.48 11.71 15.03
CA TYR A 62 13.05 13.01 15.38
C TYR A 62 12.62 13.48 16.78
N GLY A 63 11.32 13.35 17.11
CA GLY A 63 10.83 13.71 18.44
C GLY A 63 11.48 12.92 19.56
N ILE A 64 11.73 11.62 19.34
CA ILE A 64 12.44 10.76 20.29
C ILE A 64 13.91 11.18 20.40
N ALA A 65 14.59 11.38 19.27
CA ALA A 65 16.01 11.72 19.23
C ALA A 65 16.31 13.06 19.94
N VAL A 66 15.38 14.02 19.86
CA VAL A 66 15.52 15.36 20.45
C VAL A 66 14.74 15.48 21.78
N SER A 67 14.13 14.39 22.26
CA SER A 67 13.29 14.36 23.46
C SER A 67 12.23 15.49 23.49
N LYS A 68 11.66 15.82 22.33
CA LYS A 68 10.67 16.88 22.15
C LYS A 68 9.31 16.44 22.69
N THR A 69 8.82 17.14 23.71
CA THR A 69 7.54 16.86 24.39
C THR A 69 6.65 18.09 24.54
N ASP A 70 6.94 19.17 23.81
CA ASP A 70 6.13 20.39 23.82
C ASP A 70 4.80 20.19 23.06
N ALA A 71 3.76 20.91 23.51
CA ALA A 71 2.41 20.81 22.93
C ALA A 71 2.37 21.13 21.42
N ILE A 72 3.31 21.97 20.94
CA ILE A 72 3.47 22.30 19.52
C ILE A 72 3.86 21.05 18.71
N TYR A 73 4.82 20.26 19.20
CA TYR A 73 5.26 19.05 18.53
C TYR A 73 4.13 18.01 18.45
N TYR A 74 3.44 17.76 19.56
CA TYR A 74 2.29 16.85 19.57
C TYR A 74 1.14 17.32 18.68
N GLY A 75 0.83 18.63 18.71
CA GLY A 75 -0.18 19.24 17.84
C GLY A 75 0.14 19.09 16.35
N SER A 76 1.39 19.36 15.96
CA SER A 76 1.85 19.19 14.58
C SER A 76 1.87 17.71 14.13
N SER A 77 2.28 16.80 15.01
CA SER A 77 2.29 15.35 14.75
C SER A 77 0.88 14.79 14.56
N PHE A 78 -0.10 15.34 15.29
CA PHE A 78 -1.51 14.99 15.12
C PHE A 78 -2.04 15.38 13.74
N LEU A 79 -1.73 16.60 13.26
CA LEU A 79 -2.11 17.05 11.90
C LEU A 79 -1.44 16.22 10.80
N LEU A 80 -0.14 15.93 10.93
CA LEU A 80 0.57 15.04 10.01
C LEU A 80 -0.05 13.65 9.98
N THR A 81 -0.49 13.14 11.13
CA THR A 81 -1.16 11.84 11.22
C THR A 81 -2.47 11.86 10.43
N ILE A 82 -3.32 12.88 10.59
CA ILE A 82 -4.56 13.02 9.80
C ILE A 82 -4.26 13.03 8.30
N LEU A 83 -3.24 13.77 7.87
CA LEU A 83 -2.82 13.81 6.48
C LEU A 83 -2.47 12.40 5.97
N VAL A 84 -1.68 11.65 6.73
CA VAL A 84 -1.31 10.27 6.36
C VAL A 84 -2.54 9.36 6.27
N TRP A 85 -3.52 9.51 7.16
CA TRP A 85 -4.78 8.77 7.09
C TRP A 85 -5.57 9.10 5.83
N VAL A 86 -5.66 10.37 5.45
CA VAL A 86 -6.32 10.79 4.19
C VAL A 86 -5.63 10.15 2.99
N PHE A 87 -4.30 10.20 2.92
CA PHE A 87 -3.52 9.56 1.85
C PHE A 87 -3.68 8.03 1.86
N GLY A 88 -3.73 7.40 3.04
CA GLY A 88 -3.92 5.96 3.21
C GLY A 88 -5.29 5.48 2.73
N ILE A 89 -6.36 6.18 3.12
CA ILE A 89 -7.72 5.92 2.63
C ILE A 89 -7.78 6.12 1.11
N TRP A 90 -7.15 7.18 0.61
CA TRP A 90 -7.08 7.43 -0.82
C TRP A 90 -6.36 6.29 -1.57
N ALA A 91 -5.24 5.79 -1.04
CA ALA A 91 -4.54 4.64 -1.61
C ALA A 91 -5.36 3.34 -1.56
N CYS A 92 -6.10 3.09 -0.47
CA CYS A 92 -7.03 1.96 -0.39
C CYS A 92 -8.13 2.07 -1.44
N ASN A 93 -8.64 3.29 -1.70
CA ASN A 93 -9.64 3.52 -2.73
C ASN A 93 -9.12 3.17 -4.13
N MET A 94 -7.87 3.53 -4.41
CA MET A 94 -7.24 3.21 -5.68
C MET A 94 -6.96 1.74 -5.84
N LEU A 95 -6.54 1.08 -4.77
CA LEU A 95 -6.39 -0.37 -4.78
C LEU A 95 -7.73 -1.02 -5.11
N SER A 96 -8.81 -0.61 -4.44
CA SER A 96 -10.19 -1.07 -4.72
C SER A 96 -10.55 -0.89 -6.21
N LYS A 97 -10.39 0.33 -6.73
CA LYS A 97 -10.67 0.66 -8.15
C LYS A 97 -9.79 -0.12 -9.13
N SER A 98 -8.53 -0.40 -8.78
CA SER A 98 -7.60 -1.19 -9.61
C SER A 98 -8.02 -2.65 -9.77
N PHE A 99 -8.91 -3.15 -8.91
CA PHE A 99 -9.53 -4.46 -9.01
C PHE A 99 -11.01 -4.39 -9.45
N GLY A 100 -11.45 -3.23 -9.94
CA GLY A 100 -12.84 -2.99 -10.37
C GLY A 100 -13.85 -3.02 -9.23
N LYS A 101 -13.44 -2.66 -8.01
CA LYS A 101 -14.29 -2.62 -6.82
C LYS A 101 -14.76 -1.19 -6.50
N GLU A 102 -15.94 -1.10 -5.89
CA GLU A 102 -16.59 0.15 -5.51
C GLU A 102 -16.06 0.74 -4.20
N GLU A 103 -16.54 1.95 -3.86
CA GLU A 103 -16.12 2.72 -2.67
C GLU A 103 -16.54 2.04 -1.35
N ALA A 104 -17.65 1.30 -1.34
CA ALA A 104 -18.03 0.49 -0.19
C ALA A 104 -16.99 -0.59 0.14
N PHE A 105 -16.35 -1.16 -0.88
CA PHE A 105 -15.26 -2.13 -0.69
C PHE A 105 -14.03 -1.46 -0.09
N THR A 106 -13.76 -0.20 -0.46
CA THR A 106 -12.70 0.62 0.15
C THR A 106 -12.94 0.80 1.65
N ALA A 107 -14.16 1.14 2.06
CA ALA A 107 -14.51 1.24 3.48
C ALA A 107 -14.27 -0.10 4.20
N GLY A 108 -14.59 -1.22 3.55
CA GLY A 108 -14.28 -2.56 4.03
C GLY A 108 -12.78 -2.82 4.22
N ILE A 109 -11.93 -2.39 3.28
CA ILE A 109 -10.46 -2.46 3.41
C ILE A 109 -9.98 -1.61 4.60
N VAL A 110 -10.51 -0.41 4.77
CA VAL A 110 -10.05 0.52 5.81
C VAL A 110 -10.47 0.04 7.21
N ILE A 111 -11.71 -0.44 7.36
CA ILE A 111 -12.26 -0.85 8.66
C ILE A 111 -11.87 -2.30 9.00
N LEU A 112 -11.88 -3.21 8.02
CA LEU A 112 -11.59 -4.64 8.19
C LEU A 112 -10.55 -5.14 7.16
N PRO A 113 -9.31 -4.61 7.18
CA PRO A 113 -8.26 -5.02 6.24
C PRO A 113 -7.97 -6.53 6.33
N LEU A 114 -8.10 -7.11 7.53
CA LEU A 114 -7.89 -8.54 7.80
C LEU A 114 -8.77 -9.46 6.95
N ILE A 115 -9.92 -8.98 6.49
CA ILE A 115 -10.88 -9.77 5.70
C ILE A 115 -10.81 -9.34 4.25
N PHE A 116 -10.84 -8.03 3.98
CA PHE A 116 -10.96 -7.50 2.62
C PHE A 116 -9.68 -7.65 1.79
N ILE A 117 -8.49 -7.59 2.42
CA ILE A 117 -7.22 -7.82 1.70
C ILE A 117 -7.09 -9.28 1.24
N PRO A 118 -7.33 -10.31 2.08
CA PRO A 118 -7.42 -11.69 1.62
C PRO A 118 -8.51 -11.91 0.57
N ILE A 119 -9.68 -11.29 0.69
CA ILE A 119 -10.73 -11.39 -0.34
C ILE A 119 -10.23 -10.89 -1.69
N LEU A 120 -9.49 -9.77 -1.71
CA LEU A 120 -8.90 -9.24 -2.94
C LEU A 120 -7.80 -10.17 -3.49
N GLY A 121 -6.95 -10.69 -2.60
CA GLY A 121 -5.82 -11.55 -2.93
C GLY A 121 -6.23 -12.94 -3.42
N PHE A 122 -7.06 -13.66 -2.67
CA PHE A 122 -7.48 -15.04 -2.97
C PHE A 122 -8.75 -15.10 -3.82
N GLY A 123 -9.59 -14.06 -3.80
CA GLY A 123 -10.83 -14.04 -4.57
C GLY A 123 -10.60 -14.00 -6.08
N SER A 124 -11.67 -14.11 -6.85
CA SER A 124 -11.64 -14.10 -8.32
C SER A 124 -11.35 -12.74 -8.96
N ALA A 125 -11.19 -11.68 -8.15
CA ALA A 125 -10.91 -10.33 -8.64
C ALA A 125 -9.60 -10.30 -9.44
N LYS A 126 -9.67 -9.81 -10.67
CA LYS A 126 -8.50 -9.59 -11.53
C LYS A 126 -7.99 -8.17 -11.35
N TYR A 127 -6.68 -8.01 -11.37
CA TYR A 127 -6.07 -6.69 -11.42
C TYR A 127 -6.26 -6.11 -12.82
N LEU A 128 -6.90 -4.95 -12.91
CA LEU A 128 -7.27 -4.30 -14.17
C LEU A 128 -6.28 -3.20 -14.57
N GLY A 129 -5.32 -2.90 -13.70
CA GLY A 129 -4.44 -1.74 -13.85
C GLY A 129 -4.70 -0.66 -12.84
N PRO A 130 -3.82 0.36 -12.77
CA PRO A 130 -4.01 1.48 -11.88
C PRO A 130 -5.36 2.18 -12.09
N TYR A 131 -6.14 2.34 -11.03
CA TYR A 131 -7.51 2.91 -11.05
C TYR A 131 -8.51 2.17 -11.94
N GLY A 132 -8.20 0.94 -12.37
CA GLY A 132 -9.01 0.19 -13.33
C GLY A 132 -8.79 0.64 -14.78
N ASN A 133 -7.77 1.47 -15.03
CA ASN A 133 -7.42 1.93 -16.36
C ASN A 133 -6.55 0.87 -17.07
N GLN A 134 -7.17 0.12 -17.98
CA GLN A 134 -6.51 -0.91 -18.79
C GLN A 134 -5.49 -0.33 -19.78
N GLU A 135 -5.61 0.93 -20.17
CA GLU A 135 -4.64 1.60 -21.05
C GLU A 135 -3.35 1.91 -20.29
N LEU A 136 -3.45 2.50 -19.09
CA LEU A 136 -2.29 2.68 -18.20
C LEU A 136 -1.63 1.35 -17.83
N PHE A 137 -2.40 0.28 -17.67
CA PHE A 137 -1.83 -1.06 -17.46
C PHE A 137 -1.04 -1.55 -18.68
N ARG A 138 -1.58 -1.34 -19.88
CA ARG A 138 -0.90 -1.71 -21.13
C ARG A 138 0.36 -0.89 -21.34
N GLU A 139 0.31 0.42 -21.11
CA GLU A 139 1.48 1.29 -21.13
C GLU A 139 2.51 0.87 -20.09
N TYR A 140 2.12 0.57 -18.85
CA TYR A 140 3.04 0.09 -17.82
C TYR A 140 3.71 -1.24 -18.19
N ASN A 141 2.98 -2.12 -18.87
CA ASN A 141 3.52 -3.41 -19.34
C ASN A 141 4.35 -3.28 -20.62
N ALA A 142 4.09 -2.26 -21.44
CA ALA A 142 4.77 -2.02 -22.71
C ALA A 142 5.97 -1.05 -22.59
N ALA A 143 5.97 -0.18 -21.59
CA ALA A 143 7.09 0.70 -21.29
C ALA A 143 8.28 -0.15 -20.83
N ASP A 144 9.46 0.17 -21.36
CA ASP A 144 10.70 -0.43 -20.90
C ASP A 144 10.89 -0.05 -19.43
N LYS A 145 10.83 -1.07 -18.57
CA LYS A 145 10.89 -0.91 -17.13
C LYS A 145 12.34 -0.62 -16.77
N PHE A 146 12.59 0.08 -15.68
CA PHE A 146 13.98 0.31 -15.25
C PHE A 146 14.69 -1.04 -15.06
N ASP A 147 15.99 -1.10 -15.37
CA ASP A 147 16.74 -2.36 -15.44
C ASP A 147 16.62 -3.25 -14.18
N PHE A 148 16.56 -2.62 -13.00
CA PHE A 148 16.41 -3.32 -11.71
C PHE A 148 15.00 -3.89 -11.47
N GLU A 149 14.02 -3.58 -12.33
CA GLU A 149 12.67 -4.13 -12.27
C GLU A 149 12.57 -5.49 -12.95
N ASN A 150 13.44 -5.76 -13.92
CA ASN A 150 13.51 -7.04 -14.61
C ASN A 150 13.81 -8.20 -13.64
N ASP A 151 14.51 -7.91 -12.54
CA ASP A 151 14.87 -8.89 -11.52
C ASP A 151 13.75 -9.20 -10.49
N VAL A 152 12.71 -8.35 -10.43
CA VAL A 152 11.66 -8.44 -9.40
C VAL A 152 10.27 -8.74 -9.95
N LEU A 153 10.09 -8.63 -11.26
CA LEU A 153 8.88 -9.10 -11.94
C LEU A 153 8.89 -10.63 -11.97
N ALA A 154 7.72 -11.23 -11.83
CA ALA A 154 7.54 -12.67 -11.72
C ALA A 154 7.14 -13.30 -13.04
#